data_AF-A0A914XNU7-F1
#
_entry.id   AF-A0A914XNU7-F1
#
_cell.length_a   1.000
_cell.length_b   1.000
_cell.length_c   1.000
_cell.angle_alpha   90.00
_cell.angle_beta   90.00
_cell.angle_gamma   90.00
#
_symmetry.space_group_name_H-M   'P 1'
#
loop_
_entity.id
_entity.type
_entity.pdbx_description
1 polymer ?
#
loop_
_entity_poly.entity_id
_entity_poly.type
_entity_poly.pdbx_seq_one_letter_code
_entity_poly.pdbx_strand_id
1 'polypeptide(L)'
;MLLDHYKDAYVDIYEFIEDCSFGTRKCNIDSDFVPILNSVYGQCFTFNHIDANMTDMTVSRAGPAFGLRLRLNIKQEDYLYSTDTAGARITVHNKGEHPFPETIGYSAKVGTRTSVGITVVETLRLPAPWGNCTSNSDIRSRVPYFYQGSYTSQGCVFSCLALKMAESCGCLHQNYPKPSGMITVNVDNKTTTVESSQLPYCNMTTKACADNAETNLLGSGEINSESCGCHPACHSNDYQAAISMSSFPSDKYLEERKKEMTSKGGLQIALRNSGYIHGPRIWGFP
;
A
#
# COMPACT_ATOMS: atom_id res chain seq x y z
N MET A 1 10.98 15.68 5.68
CA MET A 1 10.48 17.03 6.06
C MET A 1 8.96 17.09 6.21
N LEU A 2 8.15 16.46 5.35
CA LEU A 2 6.68 16.33 5.58
C LEU A 2 6.30 15.31 6.67
N LEU A 3 7.12 14.26 6.87
CA LEU A 3 6.90 13.21 7.88
C LEU A 3 7.01 13.70 9.33
N ASP A 4 7.77 14.77 9.62
CA ASP A 4 7.97 15.24 11.00
C ASP A 4 6.86 16.16 11.50
N HIS A 5 6.09 16.81 10.61
CA HIS A 5 5.05 17.76 10.99
C HIS A 5 3.68 17.11 11.30
N TYR A 6 3.49 15.84 10.96
CA TYR A 6 2.21 15.13 11.09
C TYR A 6 2.33 13.78 11.82
N LYS A 7 3.40 13.55 12.60
CA LYS A 7 3.59 12.27 13.33
C LYS A 7 2.37 11.89 14.19
N ASP A 8 1.70 12.88 14.77
CA ASP A 8 0.53 12.67 15.62
C ASP A 8 -0.79 12.48 14.84
N ALA A 9 -0.78 12.69 13.52
CA ALA A 9 -1.95 12.50 12.65
C ALA A 9 -1.98 11.12 12.00
N TYR A 10 -0.94 10.30 12.19
CA TYR A 10 -0.83 8.98 11.60
C TYR A 10 -0.95 7.88 12.67
N VAL A 11 -1.33 6.69 12.19
CA VAL A 11 -1.51 5.52 13.02
C VAL A 11 -0.15 5.12 13.64
N ASP A 12 -0.10 4.99 14.96
CA ASP A 12 1.08 4.43 15.64
C ASP A 12 1.15 2.92 15.38
N ILE A 13 2.31 2.44 14.89
CA ILE A 13 2.57 1.03 14.64
C ILE A 13 2.39 0.16 15.89
N TYR A 14 2.73 0.70 17.07
CA TYR A 14 2.61 0.00 18.34
C TYR A 14 1.16 -0.18 18.77
N GLU A 15 0.28 0.73 18.35
CA GLU A 15 -1.16 0.60 18.57
C GLU A 15 -1.83 -0.25 17.50
N PHE A 16 -1.32 -0.21 16.26
CA PHE A 16 -1.88 -0.93 15.11
C PHE A 16 -1.55 -2.42 15.13
N ILE A 17 -0.32 -2.80 15.48
CA ILE A 17 0.16 -4.19 15.50
C ILE A 17 0.26 -4.68 16.95
N GLU A 18 -0.79 -5.32 17.46
CA GLU A 18 -0.83 -5.81 18.84
C GLU A 18 0.04 -7.05 19.09
N ASP A 19 0.20 -7.89 18.07
CA ASP A 19 1.03 -9.10 18.14
C ASP A 19 1.61 -9.42 16.76
N CYS A 20 2.90 -9.77 16.74
CA CYS A 20 3.62 -10.11 15.53
C CYS A 20 4.57 -11.28 15.76
N SER A 21 4.49 -12.28 14.89
CA SER A 21 5.48 -13.35 14.81
C SER A 21 5.78 -13.71 13.36
N PHE A 22 7.03 -14.10 13.12
CA PHE A 22 7.50 -14.66 11.87
C PHE A 22 8.22 -15.97 12.19
N GLY A 23 7.58 -17.09 11.83
CA GLY A 23 7.99 -18.41 12.31
C GLY A 23 7.94 -18.52 13.83
N THR A 24 9.05 -18.91 14.44
CA THR A 24 9.17 -19.04 15.91
C THR A 24 9.66 -17.75 16.58
N ARG A 25 9.95 -16.70 15.80
CA ARG A 25 10.50 -15.43 16.30
C ARG A 25 9.39 -14.40 16.49
N LYS A 26 9.39 -13.70 17.62
CA LYS A 26 8.60 -12.47 17.78
C LYS A 26 9.23 -11.35 16.95
N CYS A 27 8.41 -10.60 16.23
CA CYS A 27 8.93 -9.48 15.45
C CYS A 27 9.45 -8.38 16.38
N ASN A 28 10.45 -7.64 15.92
CA ASN A 28 10.86 -6.37 16.48
C ASN A 28 10.21 -5.27 15.63
N ILE A 29 9.29 -4.51 16.22
CA ILE A 29 8.49 -3.53 15.49
C ILE A 29 9.35 -2.41 14.87
N ASP A 30 10.42 -1.99 15.55
CA ASP A 30 11.30 -0.91 15.07
C ASP A 30 12.19 -1.33 13.89
N SER A 31 12.63 -2.59 13.87
CA SER A 31 13.59 -3.07 12.88
C SER A 31 12.96 -3.94 11.80
N ASP A 32 11.80 -4.55 12.05
CA ASP A 32 11.16 -5.49 11.13
C ASP A 32 10.06 -4.84 10.27
N PHE A 33 9.78 -3.55 10.46
CA PHE A 33 8.82 -2.79 9.66
C PHE A 33 9.37 -1.44 9.23
N VAL A 34 9.07 -1.06 7.99
CA VAL A 34 9.39 0.28 7.45
C VAL A 34 8.09 1.02 7.17
N PRO A 35 7.90 2.25 7.69
CA PRO A 35 6.74 3.06 7.38
C PRO A 35 6.83 3.63 5.95
N ILE A 36 5.75 3.50 5.19
CA ILE A 36 5.60 4.08 3.85
C ILE A 36 4.31 4.89 3.84
N LEU A 37 4.39 6.15 3.39
CA LEU A 37 3.20 6.97 3.21
C LEU A 37 2.54 6.64 1.88
N ASN A 38 1.24 6.38 1.94
CA ASN A 38 0.36 6.21 0.81
C ASN A 38 -0.71 7.32 0.84
N SER A 39 -1.01 7.90 -0.31
CA SER A 39 -1.92 9.05 -0.39
C SER A 39 -3.39 8.70 -0.16
N VAL A 40 -3.78 7.44 -0.38
CA VAL A 40 -5.16 6.97 -0.22
C VAL A 40 -5.38 6.37 1.17
N TYR A 41 -4.44 5.54 1.62
CA TYR A 41 -4.55 4.77 2.87
C TYR A 41 -3.79 5.37 4.06
N GLY A 42 -3.02 6.44 3.85
CA GLY A 42 -2.20 7.05 4.90
C GLY A 42 -0.93 6.25 5.19
N GLN A 43 -0.57 6.10 6.46
CA GLN A 43 0.66 5.42 6.85
C GLN A 43 0.50 3.89 6.77
N CYS A 44 1.31 3.28 5.91
CA CYS A 44 1.43 1.83 5.75
C CYS A 44 2.72 1.32 6.41
N PHE A 45 2.76 0.04 6.78
CA PHE A 45 3.94 -0.60 7.38
C PHE A 45 4.35 -1.82 6.56
N THR A 46 5.60 -1.83 6.11
CA THR A 46 6.13 -2.87 5.23
C THR A 46 7.08 -3.77 5.99
N PHE A 47 6.71 -5.05 6.12
CA PHE A 47 7.56 -6.07 6.72
C PHE A 47 8.64 -6.54 5.73
N ASN A 48 9.87 -6.76 6.20
CA ASN A 48 10.99 -7.31 5.41
C ASN A 48 11.34 -6.50 4.13
N HIS A 49 11.32 -5.18 4.24
CA HIS A 49 11.72 -4.26 3.16
C HIS A 49 13.25 -4.20 2.97
N ILE A 50 13.73 -3.75 1.81
CA ILE A 50 15.17 -3.75 1.44
C ILE A 50 16.07 -2.76 2.22
N ASP A 51 15.60 -2.15 3.30
CA ASP A 51 16.39 -1.13 4.00
C ASP A 51 17.68 -1.73 4.60
N ALA A 52 18.78 -0.97 4.55
CA ALA A 52 20.15 -1.45 4.75
C ALA A 52 20.45 -2.05 6.14
N ASN A 53 19.55 -1.81 7.11
CA ASN A 53 19.65 -2.31 8.49
C ASN A 53 18.80 -3.55 8.76
N MET A 54 18.10 -4.09 7.76
CA MET A 54 17.19 -5.22 7.92
C MET A 54 17.86 -6.53 7.55
N THR A 55 17.84 -7.52 8.45
CA THR A 55 18.27 -8.88 8.13
C THR A 55 17.27 -9.51 7.15
N ASP A 56 17.76 -10.07 6.05
CA ASP A 56 16.94 -10.77 5.08
C ASP A 56 16.17 -11.93 5.75
N MET A 57 14.85 -11.77 5.91
CA MET A 57 14.00 -12.80 6.49
C MET A 57 13.46 -13.73 5.42
N THR A 58 13.70 -15.03 5.60
CA THR A 58 13.24 -16.10 4.70
C THR A 58 12.49 -17.17 5.48
N VAL A 59 11.57 -17.87 4.81
CA VAL A 59 10.89 -19.05 5.35
C VAL A 59 11.50 -20.32 4.75
N SER A 60 11.86 -21.29 5.59
CA SER A 60 12.37 -22.59 5.15
C SER A 60 11.29 -23.66 5.02
N ARG A 61 10.08 -23.40 5.55
CA ARG A 61 8.96 -24.35 5.59
C ARG A 61 7.65 -23.67 5.27
N ALA A 62 6.85 -24.30 4.43
CA ALA A 62 5.49 -23.88 4.18
C ALA A 62 4.59 -24.16 5.39
N GLY A 63 3.61 -23.29 5.62
CA GLY A 63 2.55 -23.49 6.60
C GLY A 63 2.25 -22.23 7.43
N PRO A 64 1.01 -22.07 7.93
CA PRO A 64 0.60 -20.87 8.67
C PRO A 64 1.40 -20.61 9.96
N ALA A 65 2.05 -21.64 10.52
CA ALA A 65 2.87 -21.51 11.72
C ALA A 65 4.27 -20.93 11.43
N PHE A 66 4.74 -20.97 10.18
CA PHE A 66 6.09 -20.57 9.80
C PHE A 66 6.16 -19.21 9.12
N GLY A 67 5.04 -18.71 8.60
CA GLY A 67 4.95 -17.40 7.95
C GLY A 67 4.77 -16.23 8.92
N LEU A 68 4.46 -15.07 8.35
CA LEU A 68 4.10 -13.86 9.09
C LEU A 68 2.70 -14.01 9.69
N ARG A 69 2.56 -13.70 10.97
CA ARG A 69 1.30 -13.69 11.70
C ARG A 69 1.17 -12.37 12.43
N LEU A 70 0.11 -11.64 12.12
CA LEU A 70 -0.22 -10.35 12.70
C LEU A 70 -1.56 -10.42 13.42
N ARG A 71 -1.65 -9.72 14.55
CA ARG A 71 -2.92 -9.35 15.18
C ARG A 71 -3.02 -7.83 15.12
N LEU A 72 -3.95 -7.34 14.33
CA LEU A 72 -4.12 -5.92 14.08
C LEU A 72 -5.23 -5.36 14.95
N ASN A 73 -5.05 -4.16 15.46
CA ASN A 73 -6.07 -3.37 16.15
C ASN A 73 -6.54 -2.25 15.23
N ILE A 74 -7.82 -2.30 14.85
CA ILE A 74 -8.45 -1.35 13.94
C ILE A 74 -9.42 -0.50 14.75
N LYS A 75 -8.99 0.71 15.12
CA LYS A 75 -9.79 1.69 15.86
C LYS A 75 -10.73 2.44 14.92
N GLN A 76 -11.93 1.87 14.70
CA GLN A 76 -12.94 2.47 13.81
C GLN A 76 -13.45 3.83 14.31
N GLU A 77 -13.32 4.10 15.61
CA GLU A 77 -13.61 5.38 16.23
C GLU A 77 -12.72 6.52 15.73
N ASP A 78 -11.52 6.21 15.23
CA ASP A 78 -10.55 7.18 14.72
C ASP A 78 -10.69 7.41 13.20
N TYR A 79 -11.67 6.76 12.57
CA TYR A 79 -11.85 6.85 11.12
C TYR A 79 -12.39 8.22 10.71
N LEU A 80 -11.88 8.73 9.60
CA LEU A 80 -12.50 9.86 8.92
C LEU A 80 -13.89 9.47 8.39
N TYR A 81 -14.85 10.40 8.42
CA TYR A 81 -16.21 10.19 7.90
C TYR A 81 -16.26 9.77 6.41
N SER A 82 -15.21 10.06 5.65
CA SER A 82 -15.06 9.65 4.25
C SER A 82 -14.60 8.19 4.08
N THR A 83 -14.22 7.51 5.17
CA THR A 83 -13.76 6.12 5.13
C THR A 83 -14.96 5.18 5.17
N ASP A 84 -15.23 4.51 4.06
CA ASP A 84 -16.41 3.65 3.88
C ASP A 84 -16.20 2.20 4.33
N THR A 85 -14.95 1.76 4.46
CA THR A 85 -14.58 0.36 4.64
C THR A 85 -13.73 0.13 5.89
N ALA A 86 -14.20 -0.75 6.77
CA ALA A 86 -13.49 -1.15 7.98
C ALA A 86 -12.67 -2.42 7.77
N GLY A 87 -11.36 -2.33 8.02
CA GLY A 87 -10.41 -3.43 7.81
C GLY A 87 -8.98 -2.94 7.63
N ALA A 88 -8.11 -3.86 7.24
CA ALA A 88 -6.75 -3.56 6.83
C ALA A 88 -6.55 -3.88 5.35
N ARG A 89 -5.73 -3.08 4.67
CA ARG A 89 -5.29 -3.33 3.29
C ARG A 89 -3.92 -4.00 3.30
N ILE A 90 -3.78 -5.10 2.57
CA ILE A 90 -2.56 -5.93 2.55
C ILE A 90 -2.07 -6.05 1.12
N THR A 91 -0.79 -5.74 0.89
CA THR A 91 -0.12 -5.92 -0.40
C THR A 91 1.11 -6.79 -0.21
N VAL A 92 1.30 -7.74 -1.12
CA VAL A 92 2.51 -8.57 -1.17
C VAL A 92 3.29 -8.15 -2.41
N HIS A 93 4.54 -7.81 -2.22
CA HIS A 93 5.42 -7.32 -3.27
C HIS A 93 6.86 -7.77 -3.00
N ASN A 94 7.73 -7.59 -3.99
CA ASN A 94 9.15 -7.87 -3.82
C ASN A 94 9.81 -6.81 -2.92
N LYS A 95 10.85 -7.19 -2.18
CA LYS A 95 11.45 -6.36 -1.11
C LYS A 95 11.92 -4.99 -1.57
N GLY A 96 12.42 -4.93 -2.79
CA GLY A 96 12.95 -3.71 -3.39
C GLY A 96 11.93 -2.91 -4.18
N GLU A 97 10.67 -3.35 -4.29
CA GLU A 97 9.64 -2.67 -5.09
C GLU A 97 8.78 -1.77 -4.21
N HIS A 98 8.29 -0.67 -4.79
CA HIS A 98 7.30 0.18 -4.13
C HIS A 98 5.92 -0.52 -4.12
N PRO A 99 5.22 -0.58 -2.98
CA PRO A 99 3.89 -1.17 -2.91
C PRO A 99 2.81 -0.25 -3.48
N PHE A 100 1.89 -0.82 -4.28
CA PHE A 100 0.72 -0.13 -4.82
C PHE A 100 -0.58 -0.79 -4.31
N PRO A 101 -1.02 -0.50 -3.06
CA PRO A 101 -2.19 -1.15 -2.44
C PRO A 101 -3.54 -0.89 -3.13
N GLU A 102 -3.62 0.17 -3.93
CA GLU A 102 -4.76 0.52 -4.76
C GLU A 102 -4.94 -0.47 -5.91
N THR A 103 -3.83 -0.89 -6.53
CA THR A 103 -3.86 -1.78 -7.71
C THR A 103 -3.69 -3.25 -7.34
N ILE A 104 -2.79 -3.54 -6.42
CA ILE A 104 -2.45 -4.90 -5.97
C ILE A 104 -2.61 -4.93 -4.46
N GLY A 105 -3.82 -5.23 -4.00
CA GLY A 105 -4.09 -5.33 -2.57
C GLY A 105 -5.27 -6.23 -2.24
N TYR A 106 -5.26 -6.71 -1.01
CA TYR A 106 -6.24 -7.61 -0.43
C TYR A 106 -6.81 -6.99 0.85
N SER A 107 -8.11 -7.12 1.06
CA SER A 107 -8.77 -6.55 2.23
C SER A 107 -8.96 -7.62 3.31
N ALA A 108 -8.45 -7.35 4.51
CA ALA A 108 -8.67 -8.17 5.69
C ALA A 108 -9.78 -7.56 6.54
N LYS A 109 -10.87 -8.30 6.71
CA LYS A 109 -12.06 -7.85 7.44
C LYS A 109 -11.81 -7.86 8.95
N VAL A 110 -12.26 -6.81 9.64
CA VAL A 110 -12.33 -6.80 11.12
C VAL A 110 -13.18 -7.97 11.66
N GLY A 111 -12.84 -8.48 12.84
CA GLY A 111 -13.56 -9.61 13.45
C GLY A 111 -13.38 -10.94 12.70
N THR A 112 -12.30 -11.07 11.91
CA THR A 112 -11.96 -12.32 11.23
C THR A 112 -10.48 -12.64 11.38
N ARG A 113 -10.16 -13.92 11.31
CA ARG A 113 -8.81 -14.39 11.05
C ARG A 113 -8.71 -14.63 9.55
N THR A 114 -7.99 -13.75 8.86
CA THR A 114 -7.71 -13.89 7.43
C THR A 114 -6.39 -14.65 7.23
N SER A 115 -6.42 -15.71 6.42
CA SER A 115 -5.24 -16.48 6.03
C SER A 115 -4.97 -16.24 4.56
N VAL A 116 -3.76 -15.75 4.26
CA VAL A 116 -3.30 -15.43 2.90
C VAL A 116 -2.19 -16.43 2.54
N GLY A 117 -2.52 -17.40 1.70
CA GLY A 117 -1.53 -18.28 1.08
C GLY A 117 -0.90 -17.57 -0.11
N ILE A 118 0.43 -17.60 -0.22
CA ILE A 118 1.17 -16.87 -1.26
C ILE A 118 1.91 -17.88 -2.14
N THR A 119 1.80 -17.71 -3.46
CA THR A 119 2.60 -18.42 -4.46
C THR A 119 3.42 -17.39 -5.23
N VAL A 120 4.73 -17.61 -5.33
CA VAL A 120 5.64 -16.73 -6.08
C VAL A 120 5.82 -17.28 -7.48
N VAL A 121 5.63 -16.43 -8.48
CA VAL A 121 5.89 -16.72 -9.89
C VAL A 121 7.01 -15.80 -10.36
N GLU A 122 8.19 -16.38 -10.55
CA GLU A 122 9.34 -15.65 -11.11
C GLU A 122 9.28 -15.68 -12.63
N THR A 123 9.44 -14.51 -13.25
CA THR A 123 9.50 -14.36 -14.70
C THR A 123 10.81 -13.70 -15.13
N LEU A 124 11.50 -14.36 -16.07
CA LEU A 124 12.69 -13.85 -16.73
C LEU A 124 12.39 -13.58 -18.21
N ARG A 125 12.54 -12.34 -18.64
CA ARG A 125 12.35 -11.89 -20.03
C ARG A 125 13.69 -11.50 -20.61
N LEU A 126 13.95 -11.95 -21.84
CA LEU A 126 15.17 -11.57 -22.55
C LEU A 126 15.04 -10.12 -23.06
N PRO A 127 16.09 -9.28 -22.88
CA PRO A 127 16.11 -7.94 -23.44
C PRO A 127 16.34 -7.98 -24.96
N ALA A 128 16.47 -6.80 -25.57
CA ALA A 128 16.76 -6.68 -27.00
C ALA A 128 18.05 -7.47 -27.35
N PRO A 129 18.09 -8.17 -28.50
CA PRO A 129 17.10 -8.16 -29.59
C PRO A 129 15.91 -9.15 -29.46
N TRP A 130 15.86 -9.99 -28.42
CA TRP A 130 14.83 -11.06 -28.33
C TRP A 130 13.50 -10.59 -27.76
N GLY A 131 13.53 -9.55 -26.93
CA GLY A 131 12.34 -8.94 -26.36
C GLY A 131 12.58 -7.46 -26.06
N ASN A 132 11.54 -6.80 -25.56
CA ASN A 132 11.64 -5.42 -25.11
C ASN A 132 11.16 -5.36 -23.66
N CYS A 133 12.13 -5.37 -22.74
CA CYS A 133 11.90 -5.32 -21.30
C CYS A 133 12.81 -4.26 -20.69
N THR A 134 12.38 -3.71 -19.55
CA THR A 134 13.13 -2.68 -18.83
C THR A 134 13.94 -3.33 -17.72
N SER A 135 15.24 -3.06 -17.68
CA SER A 135 16.13 -3.46 -16.57
C SER A 135 16.28 -2.33 -15.55
N ASN A 136 16.64 -2.66 -14.31
CA ASN A 136 16.88 -1.63 -13.28
C ASN A 136 18.00 -0.64 -13.66
N SER A 137 18.97 -1.05 -14.49
CA SER A 137 20.02 -0.16 -15.02
C SER A 137 19.49 0.85 -16.04
N ASP A 138 18.37 0.55 -16.70
CA ASP A 138 17.79 1.40 -17.74
C ASP A 138 16.83 2.48 -17.19
N ILE A 139 16.48 2.42 -15.90
CA ILE A 139 15.50 3.32 -15.27
C ILE A 139 15.84 4.79 -15.55
N ARG A 140 17.11 5.18 -15.36
CA ARG A 140 17.53 6.58 -15.48
C ARG A 140 17.67 7.09 -16.91
N SER A 141 17.72 6.19 -17.89
CA SER A 141 18.04 6.54 -19.29
C SER A 141 16.88 6.34 -20.25
N ARG A 142 15.85 5.55 -19.90
CA ARG A 142 14.79 5.15 -20.83
C ARG A 142 13.37 5.51 -20.42
N VAL A 143 13.08 5.72 -19.13
CA VAL A 143 11.69 5.85 -18.66
C VAL A 143 11.54 6.85 -17.50
N PRO A 144 10.43 7.59 -17.40
CA PRO A 144 10.12 8.35 -16.20
C PRO A 144 9.78 7.36 -15.06
N TYR A 145 10.61 7.29 -14.02
CA TYR A 145 10.34 6.47 -12.84
C TYR A 145 10.68 7.24 -11.56
N PHE A 146 9.66 7.61 -10.80
CA PHE A 146 9.77 8.52 -9.65
C PHE A 146 9.71 7.80 -8.31
N TYR A 147 9.34 6.52 -8.31
CA TYR A 147 9.26 5.70 -7.11
C TYR A 147 10.63 5.18 -6.70
N GLN A 148 10.84 5.02 -5.39
CA GLN A 148 12.06 4.42 -4.86
C GLN A 148 12.06 2.90 -5.09
N GLY A 149 13.24 2.34 -5.32
CA GLY A 149 13.43 0.90 -5.46
C GLY A 149 13.53 0.41 -6.90
N SER A 150 13.22 -0.87 -7.09
CA SER A 150 13.27 -1.59 -8.35
C SER A 150 12.13 -1.17 -9.28
N TYR A 151 12.40 -1.25 -10.58
CA TYR A 151 11.46 -0.92 -11.64
C TYR A 151 10.23 -1.83 -11.59
N THR A 152 9.06 -1.21 -11.69
CA THR A 152 7.80 -1.89 -11.99
C THR A 152 7.11 -1.17 -13.15
N SER A 153 6.40 -1.91 -14.00
CA SER A 153 5.60 -1.31 -15.07
C SER A 153 4.56 -0.34 -14.52
N GLN A 154 3.94 -0.68 -13.39
CA GLN A 154 2.97 0.16 -12.70
C GLN A 154 3.57 1.50 -12.26
N GLY A 155 4.72 1.47 -11.59
CA GLY A 155 5.40 2.70 -11.15
C GLY A 155 5.83 3.59 -12.32
N CYS A 156 6.19 3.00 -13.46
CA CYS A 156 6.49 3.73 -14.69
C CYS A 156 5.25 4.46 -15.25
N VAL A 157 4.12 3.76 -15.35
CA VAL A 157 2.86 4.34 -15.85
C VAL A 157 2.39 5.47 -14.93
N PHE A 158 2.45 5.28 -13.61
CA PHE A 158 2.10 6.34 -12.65
C PHE A 158 3.07 7.53 -12.67
N SER A 159 4.36 7.29 -12.91
CA SER A 159 5.33 8.38 -13.07
C SER A 159 5.07 9.17 -14.37
N CYS A 160 4.74 8.48 -15.46
CA CYS A 160 4.34 9.11 -16.72
C CYS A 160 3.06 9.95 -16.56
N LEU A 161 2.05 9.42 -15.87
CA LEU A 161 0.82 10.15 -15.54
C LEU A 161 1.14 11.43 -14.74
N ALA A 162 1.92 11.30 -13.67
CA ALA A 162 2.33 12.43 -12.83
C ALA A 162 3.09 13.50 -13.63
N LEU A 163 3.95 13.06 -14.57
CA LEU A 163 4.70 13.96 -15.46
C LEU A 163 3.75 14.73 -16.39
N LYS A 164 2.80 14.05 -17.03
CA LYS A 164 1.83 14.67 -17.95
C LYS A 164 0.88 15.62 -17.25
N MET A 165 0.48 15.29 -16.03
CA MET A 165 -0.28 16.20 -15.17
C MET A 165 0.54 17.45 -14.82
N ALA A 166 1.80 17.28 -14.42
CA ALA A 166 2.69 18.39 -14.10
C ALA A 166 2.98 19.28 -15.33
N GLU A 167 3.14 18.69 -16.50
CA GLU A 167 3.26 19.40 -17.79
C GLU A 167 2.03 20.29 -18.05
N SER A 168 0.84 19.83 -17.69
CA SER A 168 -0.42 20.52 -17.98
C SER A 168 -0.78 21.60 -16.95
N CYS A 169 -0.53 21.34 -15.67
CA CYS A 169 -1.00 22.19 -14.57
C CYS A 169 0.11 23.00 -13.87
N GLY A 170 1.38 22.78 -14.22
CA GLY A 170 2.52 23.49 -13.62
C GLY A 170 2.82 23.09 -12.17
N CYS A 171 2.21 22.02 -11.66
CA CYS A 171 2.36 21.53 -10.30
C CYS A 171 2.28 20.00 -10.25
N LEU A 172 2.93 19.38 -9.26
CA LEU A 172 2.84 17.94 -9.04
C LEU A 172 1.66 17.60 -8.14
N HIS A 173 0.86 16.61 -8.51
CA HIS A 173 -0.22 16.16 -7.65
C HIS A 173 0.34 15.44 -6.41
N GLN A 174 -0.29 15.68 -5.25
CA GLN A 174 0.21 15.25 -3.94
C GLN A 174 0.33 13.73 -3.77
N ASN A 175 -0.37 12.96 -4.61
CA ASN A 175 -0.34 11.49 -4.58
C ASN A 175 0.94 10.89 -5.16
N TYR A 176 1.74 11.68 -5.87
CA TYR A 176 2.90 11.19 -6.61
C TYR A 176 4.22 11.69 -6.01
N PRO A 177 5.27 10.85 -5.98
CA PRO A 177 6.58 11.27 -5.54
C PRO A 177 7.19 12.27 -6.52
N LYS A 178 8.03 13.16 -6.00
CA LYS A 178 8.76 14.10 -6.86
C LYS A 178 9.72 13.35 -7.79
N PRO A 179 9.75 13.68 -9.09
CA PRO A 179 10.76 13.17 -10.02
C PRO A 179 12.17 13.62 -9.63
N SER A 180 13.20 13.08 -10.30
CA SER A 180 14.59 13.55 -10.14
C SER A 180 15.04 14.34 -11.37
N GLY A 181 15.84 15.38 -11.16
CA GLY A 181 16.41 16.21 -12.23
C GLY A 181 15.48 17.29 -12.77
N MET A 182 15.69 17.66 -14.02
CA MET A 182 14.99 18.74 -14.72
C MET A 182 13.70 18.26 -15.37
N ILE A 183 12.64 19.04 -15.24
CA ILE A 183 11.29 18.73 -15.73
C ILE A 183 10.79 19.91 -16.54
N THR A 184 10.16 19.64 -17.67
CA THR A 184 9.51 20.68 -18.45
C THR A 184 8.04 20.77 -18.04
N VAL A 185 7.57 21.96 -17.67
CA VAL A 185 6.21 22.22 -17.22
C VAL A 185 5.64 23.46 -17.90
N ASN A 186 4.32 23.55 -18.05
CA ASN A 186 3.67 24.79 -18.47
C ASN A 186 3.28 25.62 -17.25
N VAL A 187 3.85 26.82 -17.15
CA VAL A 187 3.49 27.82 -16.14
C VAL A 187 3.02 29.06 -16.89
N ASP A 188 1.78 29.50 -16.63
CA ASP A 188 1.17 30.69 -17.26
C ASP A 188 1.26 30.69 -18.81
N ASN A 189 0.89 29.56 -19.44
CA ASN A 189 0.98 29.33 -20.89
C ASN A 189 2.41 29.44 -21.48
N LYS A 190 3.45 29.32 -20.64
CA LYS A 190 4.84 29.25 -21.07
C LYS A 190 5.47 27.93 -20.64
N THR A 191 6.01 27.22 -21.62
CA THR A 191 6.80 26.01 -21.37
C THR A 191 8.14 26.41 -20.75
N THR A 192 8.38 25.94 -19.53
CA THR A 192 9.58 26.24 -18.73
C THR A 192 10.18 24.96 -18.20
N THR A 193 11.51 24.83 -18.25
CA THR A 193 12.22 23.73 -17.60
C THR A 193 12.63 24.16 -16.20
N VAL A 194 12.19 23.40 -15.19
CA VAL A 194 12.43 23.65 -13.77
C VAL A 194 13.13 22.46 -13.14
N GLU A 195 13.96 22.71 -12.14
CA GLU A 195 14.49 21.64 -11.29
C GLU A 195 13.36 21.01 -10.46
N SER A 196 13.41 19.70 -10.21
CA SER A 196 12.38 19.01 -9.40
C SER A 196 12.18 19.61 -8.01
N SER A 197 13.25 20.17 -7.42
CA SER A 197 13.18 20.89 -6.14
C SER A 197 12.26 22.11 -6.22
N GLN A 198 12.20 22.78 -7.38
CA GLN A 198 11.42 23.98 -7.64
C GLN A 198 9.98 23.69 -8.07
N LEU A 199 9.67 22.47 -8.54
CA LEU A 199 8.29 22.08 -8.89
C LEU A 199 7.43 22.03 -7.61
N PRO A 200 6.42 22.90 -7.44
CA PRO A 200 5.57 22.86 -6.26
C PRO A 200 4.58 21.69 -6.35
N TYR A 201 4.14 21.20 -5.20
CA TYR A 201 2.92 20.40 -5.14
C TYR A 201 1.70 21.31 -5.40
N CYS A 202 0.65 20.74 -6.01
CA CYS A 202 -0.58 21.48 -6.30
C CYS A 202 -1.23 22.01 -5.01
N ASN A 203 -1.57 23.29 -5.02
CA ASN A 203 -2.29 23.97 -3.94
C ASN A 203 -3.82 23.94 -4.19
N MET A 204 -4.62 24.54 -3.31
CA MET A 204 -6.09 24.54 -3.47
C MET A 204 -6.57 25.12 -4.82
N THR A 205 -5.84 26.10 -5.38
CA THR A 205 -6.20 26.75 -6.66
C THR A 205 -5.90 25.86 -7.86
N THR A 206 -4.83 25.08 -7.79
CA THR A 206 -4.35 24.22 -8.88
C THR A 206 -4.79 22.76 -8.74
N LYS A 207 -5.30 22.37 -7.56
CA LYS A 207 -5.80 21.02 -7.28
C LYS A 207 -6.87 20.58 -8.28
N ALA A 208 -7.85 21.44 -8.57
CA ALA A 208 -8.89 21.11 -9.54
C ALA A 208 -8.33 20.85 -10.96
N CYS A 209 -7.25 21.54 -11.35
CA CYS A 209 -6.57 21.23 -12.61
C CYS A 209 -5.97 19.83 -12.57
N ALA A 210 -5.24 19.50 -11.51
CA ALA A 210 -4.58 18.22 -11.36
C ALA A 210 -5.59 17.05 -11.29
N ASP A 211 -6.63 17.17 -10.47
CA ASP A 211 -7.68 16.14 -10.32
C ASP A 211 -8.40 15.87 -11.65
N ASN A 212 -8.72 16.95 -12.40
CA ASN A 212 -9.35 16.83 -13.72
C ASN A 212 -8.38 16.26 -14.77
N ALA A 213 -7.12 16.69 -14.75
CA ALA A 213 -6.10 16.16 -15.65
C ALA A 213 -5.88 14.67 -15.42
N GLU A 214 -5.79 14.23 -14.17
CA GLU A 214 -5.70 12.81 -13.80
C GLU A 214 -6.88 12.02 -14.35
N THR A 215 -8.11 12.50 -14.08
CA THR A 215 -9.34 11.85 -14.54
C THR A 215 -9.42 11.77 -16.07
N ASN A 216 -9.06 12.85 -16.76
CA ASN A 216 -9.10 12.90 -18.23
C ASN A 216 -8.04 12.01 -18.85
N LEU A 217 -6.80 12.05 -18.36
CA LEU A 217 -5.68 11.26 -18.87
C LEU A 217 -5.89 9.75 -18.67
N LEU A 218 -6.47 9.36 -17.53
CA LEU A 218 -6.84 7.97 -17.26
C LEU A 218 -8.08 7.55 -18.07
N GLY A 219 -9.08 8.43 -18.21
CA GLY A 219 -10.33 8.15 -18.90
C GLY A 219 -10.22 8.12 -20.42
N SER A 220 -9.28 8.86 -21.01
CA SER A 220 -9.06 8.93 -22.46
C SER A 220 -8.28 7.74 -23.01
N GLY A 221 -7.53 7.02 -22.15
CA GLY A 221 -6.60 5.97 -22.58
C GLY A 221 -5.29 6.51 -23.18
N GLU A 222 -5.07 7.84 -23.13
CA GLU A 222 -3.82 8.48 -23.58
C GLU A 222 -2.61 7.99 -22.77
N ILE A 223 -2.83 7.64 -21.51
CA ILE A 223 -1.81 7.07 -20.63
C ILE A 223 -1.93 5.55 -20.62
N ASN A 224 -0.96 4.89 -21.23
CA ASN A 224 -0.84 3.44 -21.22
C ASN A 224 0.64 3.02 -21.31
N SER A 225 0.90 1.72 -21.23
CA SER A 225 2.27 1.18 -21.25
C SER A 225 3.04 1.55 -22.52
N GLU A 226 2.37 1.64 -23.67
CA GLU A 226 3.01 1.95 -24.95
C GLU A 226 3.31 3.44 -25.08
N SER A 227 2.33 4.31 -24.80
CA SER A 227 2.50 5.77 -24.89
C SER A 227 3.54 6.31 -23.91
N CYS A 228 3.69 5.65 -22.77
CA CYS A 228 4.68 5.98 -21.75
C CYS A 228 6.03 5.28 -21.92
N GLY A 229 6.19 4.38 -22.91
CA GLY A 229 7.41 3.57 -23.08
C GLY A 229 7.67 2.61 -21.91
N CYS A 230 6.65 2.25 -21.15
CA CYS A 230 6.75 1.39 -19.98
C CYS A 230 6.66 -0.09 -20.37
N HIS A 231 7.81 -0.69 -20.69
CA HIS A 231 7.91 -2.11 -20.98
C HIS A 231 7.94 -2.97 -19.70
N PRO A 232 7.46 -4.23 -19.72
CA PRO A 232 7.58 -5.14 -18.58
C PRO A 232 9.02 -5.26 -18.07
N ALA A 233 9.19 -5.51 -16.78
CA ALA A 233 10.52 -5.72 -16.22
C ALA A 233 11.18 -7.00 -16.79
N CYS A 234 12.50 -6.95 -17.01
CA CYS A 234 13.24 -8.13 -17.47
C CYS A 234 13.28 -9.24 -16.42
N HIS A 235 13.25 -8.88 -15.14
CA HIS A 235 13.12 -9.79 -14.01
C HIS A 235 11.97 -9.29 -13.14
N SER A 236 10.96 -10.12 -12.92
CA SER A 236 9.80 -9.78 -12.08
C SER A 236 9.36 -10.96 -11.24
N ASN A 237 8.88 -10.69 -10.03
CA ASN A 237 8.27 -11.66 -9.14
C ASN A 237 6.81 -11.29 -8.92
N ASP A 238 5.90 -12.13 -9.40
CA ASP A 238 4.46 -11.96 -9.19
C ASP A 238 3.98 -12.80 -8.01
N TYR A 239 3.17 -12.22 -7.13
CA TYR A 239 2.68 -12.86 -5.91
C TYR A 239 1.19 -13.16 -6.02
N GLN A 240 0.85 -14.42 -6.25
CA GLN A 240 -0.53 -14.87 -6.30
C GLN A 240 -1.02 -15.22 -4.89
N ALA A 241 -2.14 -14.62 -4.47
CA ALA A 241 -2.70 -14.86 -3.15
C ALA A 241 -3.98 -15.72 -3.21
N ALA A 242 -4.04 -16.72 -2.35
CA ALA A 242 -5.24 -17.48 -2.03
C ALA A 242 -5.74 -17.07 -0.64
N ILE A 243 -6.95 -16.54 -0.55
CA ILE A 243 -7.49 -15.97 0.69
C ILE A 243 -8.57 -16.89 1.26
N SER A 244 -8.48 -17.14 2.56
CA SER A 244 -9.54 -17.78 3.34
C SER A 244 -9.74 -17.02 4.65
N MET A 245 -10.97 -17.05 5.18
CA MET A 245 -11.33 -16.31 6.38
C MET A 245 -12.16 -17.18 7.31
N SER A 246 -11.95 -17.01 8.61
CA SER A 246 -12.81 -17.57 9.65
C SER A 246 -13.19 -16.49 10.66
N SER A 247 -14.36 -16.58 11.27
CA SER A 247 -14.75 -15.67 12.35
C SER A 247 -13.72 -15.69 13.47
N PHE A 248 -13.35 -14.51 13.96
CA PHE A 248 -12.46 -14.37 15.09
C PHE A 248 -12.83 -13.12 15.88
N PRO A 249 -12.88 -13.20 17.22
CA PRO A 249 -12.72 -14.39 18.05
C PRO A 249 -13.94 -15.33 18.07
N SER A 250 -13.76 -16.58 18.52
CA SER A 250 -14.86 -17.49 18.84
C SER A 250 -15.49 -17.12 20.18
N ASP A 251 -16.76 -17.50 20.39
CA ASP A 251 -17.51 -17.12 21.60
C ASP A 251 -16.80 -17.56 22.90
N LYS A 252 -16.33 -18.81 22.95
CA LYS A 252 -15.61 -19.32 24.12
C LYS A 252 -14.29 -18.58 24.36
N TYR A 253 -13.55 -18.26 23.30
CA TYR A 253 -12.31 -17.49 23.41
C TYR A 253 -12.59 -16.08 23.95
N LEU A 254 -13.67 -15.43 23.49
CA LEU A 254 -14.10 -14.14 24.00
C LEU A 254 -14.44 -14.18 25.49
N GLU A 255 -15.20 -15.19 25.91
CA GLU A 255 -15.56 -15.35 27.33
C GLU A 255 -14.34 -15.52 28.22
N GLU A 256 -13.38 -16.34 27.82
CA GLU A 256 -12.12 -16.53 28.54
C GLU A 256 -11.30 -15.24 28.60
N ARG A 257 -11.19 -14.52 27.47
CA ARG A 257 -10.43 -13.26 27.41
C ARG A 257 -11.05 -12.16 28.26
N LYS A 258 -12.39 -12.09 28.34
CA LYS A 258 -13.11 -11.15 29.22
C LYS A 258 -12.82 -11.42 30.70
N LYS A 259 -12.74 -12.70 31.11
CA LYS A 259 -12.38 -13.07 32.48
C LYS A 259 -10.96 -12.64 32.82
N GLU A 260 -10.00 -12.82 31.90
CA GLU A 260 -8.62 -12.37 32.09
C GLU A 260 -8.49 -10.85 32.21
N MET A 261 -9.25 -10.09 31.42
CA MET A 261 -9.25 -8.62 31.52
C MET A 261 -9.82 -8.13 32.85
N THR A 262 -10.88 -8.80 33.34
CA THR A 262 -11.52 -8.47 34.61
C THR A 262 -10.64 -8.86 35.81
N SER A 263 -9.92 -9.99 35.73
CA SER A 263 -9.02 -10.45 36.81
C SER A 263 -7.74 -9.62 36.93
N LYS A 264 -7.31 -8.96 35.85
CA LYS A 264 -6.14 -8.05 35.84
C LYS A 264 -6.44 -6.61 36.29
N GLY A 265 -7.65 -6.32 36.78
CA GLY A 265 -7.99 -5.01 37.33
C GLY A 265 -8.13 -3.88 36.30
N GLY A 266 -8.37 -4.21 35.03
CA GLY A 266 -8.59 -3.22 33.96
C GLY A 266 -9.99 -2.60 34.03
N LEU A 267 -10.03 -1.30 34.25
CA LEU A 267 -11.20 -0.41 34.24
C LEU A 267 -12.17 -0.73 33.08
N GLN A 268 -13.46 -0.85 33.38
CA GLN A 268 -14.54 -0.94 32.40
C GLN A 268 -14.50 0.24 31.43
N ILE A 269 -13.96 0.05 30.23
CA ILE A 269 -14.22 0.95 29.09
C ILE A 269 -14.60 0.09 27.87
N ALA A 270 -15.89 0.16 27.57
CA ALA A 270 -16.57 -0.07 26.30
C ALA A 270 -16.03 -1.15 25.32
N LEU A 271 -16.62 -2.35 25.39
CA LEU A 271 -16.97 -3.10 24.18
C LEU A 271 -18.50 -3.07 24.01
N ARG A 272 -19.05 -1.87 23.75
CA ARG A 272 -20.36 -1.74 23.10
C ARG A 272 -20.10 -1.66 21.59
N ASN A 273 -20.18 -2.80 20.92
CA ASN A 273 -21.01 -2.99 19.72
C ASN A 273 -20.65 -4.32 19.05
N SER A 274 -21.46 -5.33 19.32
CA SER A 274 -21.71 -6.44 18.41
C SER A 274 -23.09 -6.97 18.72
N GLY A 275 -24.04 -6.84 17.79
CA GLY A 275 -25.35 -7.46 17.96
C GLY A 275 -26.53 -6.81 17.24
N TYR A 276 -26.43 -6.52 15.94
CA TYR A 276 -27.62 -6.69 15.08
C TYR A 276 -27.56 -8.08 14.47
N ILE A 277 -27.96 -9.07 15.27
CA ILE A 277 -28.37 -10.38 14.78
C ILE A 277 -29.82 -10.21 14.34
N HIS A 278 -30.04 -9.94 13.05
CA HIS A 278 -31.31 -10.33 12.45
C HIS A 278 -31.32 -11.86 12.39
N GLY A 279 -32.03 -12.48 13.32
CA GLY A 279 -32.31 -13.92 13.28
C GLY A 279 -33.03 -14.30 11.98
N PRO A 280 -32.91 -15.55 11.53
CA PRO A 280 -33.63 -16.02 10.36
C PRO A 280 -35.14 -16.03 10.68
N ARG A 281 -35.90 -15.10 10.09
CA ARG A 281 -37.35 -15.25 9.97
C ARG A 281 -37.61 -16.31 8.90
N ILE A 282 -37.82 -17.52 9.37
CA ILE A 282 -38.45 -18.60 8.62
C ILE A 282 -39.90 -18.17 8.35
N TRP A 283 -40.20 -17.84 7.11
CA TRP A 283 -41.53 -17.89 6.48
C TRP A 283 -41.23 -18.43 5.08
N GLY A 284 -41.51 -19.70 4.76
CA GLY A 284 -42.86 -20.21 4.63
C GLY A 284 -43.35 -19.90 3.21
N PHE A 285 -42.95 -20.72 2.23
CA PHE A 285 -43.57 -20.77 0.91
C PHE A 285 -45.03 -21.20 1.04
N PRO A 286 -45.88 -20.79 0.10
CA PRO A 286 -46.41 -21.76 -0.86
C PRO A 286 -45.75 -21.67 -2.24
#